data_AF-A0A9E0MM67-F1
#
_entry.id   AF-A0A9E0MM67-F1
#
_cell.length_a   1.000
_cell.length_b   1.000
_cell.length_c   1.000
_cell.angle_alpha   90.00
_cell.angle_beta   90.00
_cell.angle_gamma   90.00
#
_symmetry.space_group_name_H-M   'P 1'
#
loop_
_entity.id
_entity.type
_entity.pdbx_description
1 polymer ?
#
loop_
_entity_poly.entity_id
_entity_poly.type
_entity_poly.pdbx_seq_one_letter_code
_entity_poly.pdbx_strand_id
1 'polypeptide(L)'
;MRPRPPAVASSLLAIAAALAPHSAVAAPRKVLVIAADGDAAAVTAAVAAVARAGEAVAPGLAVSQASLTDSALIVGCEPARPDCRQAVAEQLAVDDLVVVERGADGAIAVTIYGRGRAPAQTSAPVAGPDDRAGLDALGAASARLLGGARPPPDPRGVSSGGSSSPRGALYLGVGGGVLALAGAVAWGLAAAKQGEIDDAPTATADDLAHLVDLEDSGRAYAAAGNALVITGALALVAAGTWYYLGRRRERGIAIAPAVGPNGAAVHVGVRW
;
A
#
# COMPACT_ATOMS: atom_id res chain seq x y z
N MET A 1 84.34 10.10 6.89
CA MET A 1 83.12 10.92 7.09
C MET A 1 82.00 10.30 6.27
N ARG A 2 80.97 9.72 6.91
CA ARG A 2 79.83 9.10 6.21
C ARG A 2 78.63 10.06 6.29
N PRO A 3 77.95 10.39 5.18
CA PRO A 3 76.80 11.27 5.18
C PRO A 3 75.60 10.59 5.86
N ARG A 4 74.94 11.32 6.78
CA ARG A 4 73.70 10.87 7.44
C ARG A 4 72.50 11.11 6.49
N PRO A 5 71.56 10.16 6.38
CA PRO A 5 70.35 10.37 5.59
C PRO A 5 69.40 11.38 6.26
N PRO A 6 68.63 12.17 5.48
CA PRO A 6 67.69 13.14 6.01
C PRO A 6 66.48 12.45 6.66
N ALA A 7 66.09 12.96 7.83
CA ALA A 7 64.92 12.52 8.57
C ALA A 7 63.64 12.89 7.80
N VAL A 8 62.93 11.88 7.29
CA VAL A 8 61.62 12.04 6.67
C VAL A 8 60.58 12.14 7.78
N ALA A 9 60.18 13.37 8.11
CA ALA A 9 59.08 13.65 9.02
C ALA A 9 57.76 13.19 8.38
N SER A 10 57.27 12.04 8.83
CA SER A 10 55.97 11.51 8.44
C SER A 10 54.86 12.26 9.17
N SER A 11 54.24 13.21 8.47
CA SER A 11 53.03 13.90 8.93
C SER A 11 51.83 12.94 8.89
N LEU A 12 51.50 12.35 10.03
CA LEU A 12 50.26 11.61 10.24
C LEU A 12 49.08 12.60 10.27
N LEU A 13 48.40 12.75 9.14
CA LEU A 13 47.14 13.48 9.05
C LEU A 13 46.03 12.60 9.64
N ALA A 14 45.70 12.81 10.91
CA ALA A 14 44.57 12.16 11.57
C ALA A 14 43.25 12.77 11.03
N ILE A 15 42.61 12.09 10.08
CA ILE A 15 41.27 12.43 9.62
C ILE A 15 40.30 11.98 10.72
N ALA A 16 39.97 12.90 11.62
CA ALA A 16 38.86 12.73 12.56
C ALA A 16 37.55 12.79 11.76
N ALA A 17 37.05 11.63 11.32
CA ALA A 17 35.72 11.50 10.76
C ALA A 17 34.70 11.83 11.86
N ALA A 18 34.17 13.05 11.84
CA ALA A 18 33.05 13.46 12.67
C ALA A 18 31.82 12.62 12.26
N LEU A 19 31.57 11.54 13.00
CA LEU A 19 30.30 10.81 12.96
C LEU A 19 29.23 11.73 13.53
N ALA A 20 28.71 12.63 12.70
CA ALA A 20 27.49 13.36 13.04
C ALA A 20 26.39 12.32 13.29
N PRO A 21 25.72 12.35 14.46
CA PRO A 21 24.60 11.47 14.70
C PRO A 21 23.55 11.79 13.64
N HIS A 22 23.33 10.82 12.73
CA HIS A 22 22.23 10.92 11.81
C HIS A 22 20.99 10.70 12.66
N SER A 23 20.36 11.80 13.07
CA SER A 23 19.02 11.77 13.63
C SER A 23 18.17 11.02 12.62
N ALA A 24 17.78 9.78 12.95
CA ALA A 24 16.93 8.98 12.11
C ALA A 24 15.60 9.73 12.03
N VAL A 25 15.41 10.47 10.94
CA VAL A 25 14.12 11.06 10.60
C VAL A 25 13.18 9.88 10.45
N ALA A 26 12.26 9.70 11.40
CA ALA A 26 11.26 8.66 11.32
C ALA A 26 10.51 8.84 10.00
N ALA A 27 10.47 7.78 9.18
CA ALA A 27 9.75 7.82 7.93
C ALA A 27 8.30 8.29 8.16
N PRO A 28 7.73 9.09 7.24
CA PRO A 28 6.37 9.58 7.38
C PRO A 28 5.41 8.40 7.51
N ARG A 29 4.53 8.46 8.53
CA ARG A 29 3.54 7.42 8.82
C ARG A 29 2.45 7.44 7.75
N LYS A 30 2.13 6.29 7.17
CA LYS A 30 1.03 6.15 6.20
C LYS A 30 -0.26 5.82 6.95
N VAL A 31 -1.17 6.78 7.02
CA VAL A 31 -2.49 6.59 7.64
C VAL A 31 -3.56 6.64 6.57
N LEU A 32 -4.48 5.69 6.60
CA LEU A 32 -5.63 5.64 5.68
C LEU A 32 -6.93 5.56 6.47
N VAL A 33 -7.86 6.47 6.19
CA VAL A 33 -9.21 6.48 6.77
C VAL A 33 -10.19 5.90 5.76
N ILE A 34 -11.01 4.95 6.20
CA ILE A 34 -12.02 4.25 5.39
C ILE A 34 -13.36 4.24 6.14
N ALA A 35 -14.45 4.50 5.42
CA ALA A 35 -15.80 4.25 5.90
C ALA A 35 -16.13 2.75 5.83
N ALA A 36 -16.67 2.19 6.91
CA ALA A 36 -17.40 0.93 6.81
C ALA A 36 -18.78 1.18 6.18
N ASP A 37 -19.36 0.14 5.61
CA ASP A 37 -20.70 0.23 5.01
C ASP A 37 -21.75 0.58 6.09
N GLY A 38 -22.67 1.50 5.75
CA GLY A 38 -23.69 1.98 6.69
C GLY A 38 -24.26 3.35 6.28
N ASP A 39 -24.98 4.02 7.20
CA ASP A 39 -25.58 5.35 6.98
C ASP A 39 -24.57 6.32 6.36
N ALA A 40 -24.70 6.52 5.05
CA ALA A 40 -23.69 7.15 4.23
C ALA A 40 -23.45 8.61 4.64
N ALA A 41 -24.48 9.35 5.07
CA ALA A 41 -24.34 10.77 5.31
C ALA A 41 -23.56 11.05 6.62
N ALA A 42 -23.97 10.44 7.72
CA ALA A 42 -23.32 10.65 9.01
C ALA A 42 -21.91 10.04 9.06
N VAL A 43 -21.72 8.85 8.47
CA VAL A 43 -20.40 8.23 8.39
C VAL A 43 -19.46 9.04 7.50
N THR A 44 -19.93 9.58 6.37
CA THR A 44 -19.11 10.46 5.52
C THR A 44 -18.69 11.74 6.26
N ALA A 45 -19.62 12.36 6.99
CA ALA A 45 -19.30 13.53 7.81
C ALA A 45 -18.28 13.20 8.91
N ALA A 46 -18.41 12.03 9.55
CA ALA A 46 -17.46 11.55 10.54
C ALA A 46 -16.08 11.24 9.96
N VAL A 47 -15.99 10.61 8.79
CA VAL A 47 -14.72 10.39 8.07
C VAL A 47 -14.03 11.72 7.80
N ALA A 48 -14.77 12.72 7.32
CA ALA A 48 -14.22 14.06 7.08
C ALA A 48 -13.72 14.72 8.37
N ALA A 49 -14.43 14.57 9.48
CA ALA A 49 -14.01 15.10 10.79
C ALA A 49 -12.75 14.40 11.32
N VAL A 50 -12.70 13.07 11.24
CA VAL A 50 -11.54 12.25 11.63
C VAL A 50 -10.32 12.59 10.77
N ALA A 51 -10.49 12.74 9.47
CA ALA A 51 -9.40 13.11 8.56
C ALA A 51 -8.84 14.51 8.87
N ARG A 52 -9.70 15.51 9.07
CA ARG A 52 -9.27 16.87 9.45
C ARG A 52 -8.48 16.88 10.76
N ALA A 53 -8.95 16.16 11.78
CA ALA A 53 -8.26 16.08 13.06
C ALA A 53 -6.97 15.26 12.99
N GLY A 54 -6.96 14.19 12.17
CA GLY A 54 -5.82 13.30 11.99
C GLY A 54 -4.65 13.95 11.25
N GLU A 55 -4.91 14.81 10.26
CA GLU A 55 -3.86 15.49 9.47
C GLU A 55 -2.93 16.35 10.34
N ALA A 56 -3.44 16.92 11.44
CA ALA A 56 -2.64 17.67 12.41
C ALA A 56 -1.60 16.81 13.15
N VAL A 57 -1.81 15.49 13.20
CA VAL A 57 -1.00 14.54 13.98
C VAL A 57 -0.21 13.58 13.08
N ALA A 58 -0.76 13.27 11.91
CA ALA A 58 -0.15 12.40 10.91
C ALA A 58 -0.25 13.10 9.53
N PRO A 59 0.71 13.98 9.21
CA PRO A 59 0.73 14.68 7.94
C PRO A 59 0.77 13.70 6.76
N GLY A 60 -0.05 13.96 5.74
CA GLY A 60 -0.20 13.07 4.58
C GLY A 60 -1.14 11.89 4.83
N LEU A 61 -2.08 12.02 5.77
CA LEU A 61 -3.16 11.07 5.94
C LEU A 61 -4.04 11.05 4.68
N ALA A 62 -4.37 9.85 4.22
CA ALA A 62 -5.23 9.65 3.06
C ALA A 62 -6.65 9.25 3.49
N VAL A 63 -7.64 9.62 2.69
CA VAL A 63 -9.02 9.14 2.83
C VAL A 63 -9.34 8.26 1.62
N SER A 64 -9.77 7.01 1.87
CA SER A 64 -10.21 6.11 0.81
C SER A 64 -11.62 6.48 0.36
N GLN A 65 -11.83 6.49 -0.96
CA GLN A 65 -13.18 6.49 -1.55
C GLN A 65 -13.71 5.06 -1.74
N ALA A 66 -12.84 4.05 -1.71
CA ALA A 66 -13.22 2.65 -1.78
C ALA A 66 -13.68 2.17 -0.41
N SER A 67 -14.74 1.35 -0.39
CA SER A 67 -15.27 0.76 0.84
C SER A 67 -14.30 -0.27 1.42
N LEU A 68 -14.42 -0.52 2.72
CA LEU A 68 -13.70 -1.63 3.36
C LEU A 68 -14.10 -2.99 2.76
N THR A 69 -15.35 -3.12 2.32
CA THR A 69 -15.89 -4.35 1.72
C THR A 69 -15.25 -4.66 0.38
N ASP A 70 -15.01 -3.65 -0.47
CA ASP A 70 -14.28 -3.84 -1.74
C ASP A 70 -12.85 -4.34 -1.48
N SER A 71 -12.19 -3.74 -0.48
CA SER A 71 -10.83 -4.13 -0.10
C SER A 71 -10.78 -5.54 0.50
N ALA A 72 -11.75 -5.88 1.35
CA ALA A 72 -11.87 -7.20 1.97
C ALA A 72 -12.19 -8.30 0.94
N LEU A 73 -13.01 -7.99 -0.08
CA LEU A 73 -13.31 -8.89 -1.18
C LEU A 73 -12.04 -9.26 -1.97
N ILE A 74 -11.16 -8.29 -2.24
CA ILE A 74 -9.87 -8.52 -2.92
C ILE A 74 -8.96 -9.42 -2.07
N VAL A 75 -8.98 -9.24 -0.74
CA VAL A 75 -8.22 -10.09 0.19
C VAL A 75 -8.86 -11.47 0.38
N GLY A 76 -10.15 -11.62 0.07
CA GLY A 76 -10.92 -12.86 0.24
C GLY A 76 -11.29 -13.12 1.70
N CYS A 77 -11.60 -12.07 2.47
CA CYS A 77 -11.97 -12.19 3.88
C CYS A 77 -13.22 -11.40 4.25
N GLU A 78 -13.80 -11.73 5.40
CA GLU A 78 -15.00 -11.08 5.93
C GLU A 78 -14.66 -9.73 6.58
N PRO A 79 -15.17 -8.58 6.08
CA PRO A 79 -14.78 -7.24 6.54
C PRO A 79 -15.10 -6.97 8.02
N ALA A 80 -16.06 -7.68 8.60
CA ALA A 80 -16.40 -7.57 10.03
C ALA A 80 -15.33 -8.18 10.95
N ARG A 81 -14.46 -9.06 10.44
CA ARG A 81 -13.44 -9.71 11.26
C ARG A 81 -12.24 -8.79 11.51
N PRO A 82 -11.76 -8.65 12.77
CA PRO A 82 -10.56 -7.87 13.07
C PRO A 82 -9.32 -8.32 12.27
N ASP A 83 -9.12 -9.64 12.11
CA ASP A 83 -7.99 -10.18 11.36
C ASP A 83 -8.02 -9.79 9.87
N CYS A 84 -9.23 -9.67 9.30
CA CYS A 84 -9.40 -9.25 7.91
C CYS A 84 -8.99 -7.79 7.73
N ARG A 85 -9.39 -6.91 8.64
CA ARG A 85 -9.02 -5.48 8.63
C ARG A 85 -7.52 -5.29 8.78
N GLN A 86 -6.86 -6.11 9.61
CA GLN A 86 -5.40 -6.15 9.71
C GLN A 86 -4.75 -6.58 8.39
N ALA A 87 -5.26 -7.64 7.74
CA ALA A 87 -4.76 -8.10 6.45
C ALA A 87 -4.94 -7.04 5.34
N VAL A 88 -6.06 -6.31 5.33
CA VAL A 88 -6.29 -5.17 4.43
C VAL A 88 -5.27 -4.06 4.69
N ALA A 89 -5.03 -3.69 5.96
CA ALA A 89 -4.03 -2.68 6.30
C ALA A 89 -2.62 -3.07 5.81
N GLU A 90 -2.26 -4.35 5.94
CA GLU A 90 -0.99 -4.90 5.45
C GLU A 90 -0.92 -4.86 3.92
N GLN A 91 -1.99 -5.25 3.23
CA GLN A 91 -2.06 -5.26 1.76
C GLN A 91 -1.98 -3.85 1.15
N LEU A 92 -2.59 -2.86 1.82
CA LEU A 92 -2.52 -1.45 1.42
C LEU A 92 -1.19 -0.78 1.84
N ALA A 93 -0.31 -1.53 2.53
CA ALA A 93 0.97 -1.05 3.04
C ALA A 93 0.86 0.24 3.89
N VAL A 94 -0.24 0.37 4.64
CA VAL A 94 -0.46 1.48 5.58
C VAL A 94 0.09 1.10 6.96
N ASP A 95 0.54 2.08 7.72
CA ASP A 95 0.97 1.88 9.11
C ASP A 95 -0.25 1.79 10.04
N ASP A 96 -1.27 2.59 9.75
CA ASP A 96 -2.53 2.66 10.48
C ASP A 96 -3.72 2.70 9.51
N LEU A 97 -4.64 1.75 9.68
CA LEU A 97 -5.94 1.76 9.01
C LEU A 97 -7.00 2.22 10.00
N VAL A 98 -7.67 3.33 9.70
CA VAL A 98 -8.73 3.90 10.53
C VAL A 98 -10.07 3.56 9.89
N VAL A 99 -10.88 2.76 10.57
CA VAL A 99 -12.21 2.38 10.11
C VAL A 99 -13.25 3.18 10.90
N VAL A 100 -14.14 3.86 10.18
CA VAL A 100 -15.24 4.65 10.75
C VAL A 100 -16.55 3.93 10.44
N GLU A 101 -17.30 3.54 11.46
CA GLU A 101 -18.53 2.76 11.31
C GLU A 101 -19.61 3.22 12.29
N ARG A 102 -20.88 3.04 11.93
CA ARG A 102 -21.98 3.29 12.86
C ARG A 102 -22.25 2.03 13.71
N GLY A 103 -22.17 2.19 15.02
CA GLY A 103 -22.50 1.15 15.99
C GLY A 103 -24.00 0.88 16.07
N ALA A 104 -24.36 -0.25 16.68
CA ALA A 104 -25.75 -0.65 16.88
C ALA A 104 -26.54 0.29 17.82
N ASP A 105 -25.82 1.04 18.67
CA ASP A 105 -26.35 2.09 19.54
C ASP A 105 -26.55 3.44 18.82
N GLY A 106 -26.24 3.50 17.52
CA GLY A 106 -26.29 4.72 16.71
C GLY A 106 -25.07 5.64 16.88
N ALA A 107 -24.14 5.32 17.78
CA ALA A 107 -22.89 6.06 17.91
C ALA A 107 -21.98 5.80 16.70
N ILE A 108 -21.09 6.75 16.38
CA ILE A 108 -20.05 6.50 15.39
C ILE A 108 -18.82 5.97 16.13
N ALA A 109 -18.39 4.78 15.77
CA ALA A 109 -17.18 4.14 16.25
C ALA A 109 -16.03 4.35 15.26
N VAL A 110 -14.86 4.66 15.80
CA VAL A 110 -13.60 4.77 15.06
C VAL A 110 -12.63 3.76 15.63
N THR A 111 -12.22 2.80 14.81
CA THR A 111 -11.28 1.74 15.18
C THR A 111 -9.99 1.88 14.37
N ILE A 112 -8.85 1.91 15.04
CA ILE A 112 -7.53 2.07 14.43
C ILE A 112 -6.78 0.75 14.52
N TYR A 113 -6.47 0.18 13.37
CA TYR A 113 -5.67 -1.02 13.21
C TYR A 113 -4.23 -0.62 12.86
N GLY A 114 -3.35 -0.69 13.85
CA GLY A 114 -1.93 -0.40 13.67
C GLY A 114 -1.11 -1.68 13.47
N ARG A 115 -0.06 -1.62 12.65
CA ARG A 115 0.84 -2.77 12.46
C ARG A 115 1.49 -3.20 13.78
N GLY A 116 1.26 -4.45 14.19
CA GLY A 116 1.82 -5.03 15.42
C GLY A 116 1.24 -4.43 16.71
N ARG A 117 0.09 -3.74 16.65
CA ARG A 117 -0.59 -3.17 17.82
C ARG A 117 -1.98 -3.76 17.96
N ALA A 118 -2.45 -3.87 19.20
CA ALA A 118 -3.86 -4.17 19.43
C ALA A 118 -4.72 -3.04 18.85
N PRO A 119 -5.90 -3.33 18.27
CA PRO A 119 -6.81 -2.31 17.79
C PRO A 119 -7.17 -1.33 18.91
N ALA A 120 -7.14 -0.03 18.60
CA ALA A 120 -7.58 1.03 19.50
C ALA A 120 -8.92 1.57 19.01
N GLN A 121 -9.88 1.78 19.90
CA GLN A 121 -11.23 2.21 19.55
C GLN A 121 -11.67 3.42 20.36
N THR A 122 -12.44 4.31 19.73
CA THR A 122 -13.22 5.34 20.39
C THR A 122 -14.58 5.43 19.73
N SER A 123 -15.60 5.90 20.44
CA SER A 123 -16.92 6.18 19.87
C SER A 123 -17.48 7.45 20.46
N ALA A 124 -18.33 8.13 19.69
CA ALA A 124 -19.08 9.29 20.14
C ALA A 124 -20.50 9.27 19.56
N PRO A 125 -21.51 9.75 20.31
CA PRO A 125 -22.83 9.99 19.73
C PRO A 125 -22.70 11.10 18.67
N VAL A 126 -23.23 10.84 17.47
CA VAL A 126 -23.31 11.83 16.38
C VAL A 126 -24.74 11.78 15.86
N ALA A 127 -25.53 12.81 16.17
CA ALA A 127 -26.95 12.85 15.86
C ALA A 127 -27.23 12.87 14.35
N GLY A 128 -26.29 13.39 13.56
CA GLY A 128 -26.38 13.49 12.11
C GLY A 128 -25.18 14.21 11.51
N PRO A 129 -25.16 14.43 10.18
CA PRO A 129 -24.05 15.11 9.50
C PRO A 129 -23.84 16.56 9.95
N ASP A 130 -24.87 17.21 10.50
CA ASP A 130 -24.82 18.59 10.98
C ASP A 130 -24.43 18.73 12.46
N ASP A 131 -24.24 17.61 13.17
CA ASP A 131 -23.84 17.60 14.58
C ASP A 131 -22.35 17.92 14.74
N ARG A 132 -22.02 19.21 14.57
CA ARG A 132 -20.63 19.69 14.64
C ARG A 132 -19.96 19.36 15.97
N ALA A 133 -20.69 19.46 17.08
CA ALA A 133 -20.14 19.18 18.40
C ALA A 133 -19.76 17.70 18.55
N GLY A 134 -20.64 16.78 18.12
CA GLY A 134 -20.35 15.34 18.11
C GLY A 134 -19.18 15.00 17.18
N LEU A 135 -19.15 15.58 15.97
CA LEU A 135 -18.10 15.36 14.99
C LEU A 135 -16.73 15.89 15.46
N ASP A 136 -16.67 17.07 16.06
CA ASP A 136 -15.44 17.66 16.59
C ASP A 136 -14.91 16.83 17.79
N ALA A 137 -15.80 16.37 18.67
CA ALA A 137 -15.44 15.49 19.77
C ALA A 137 -14.86 14.14 19.27
N LEU A 138 -15.50 13.54 18.26
CA LEU A 138 -15.03 12.31 17.62
C LEU A 138 -13.66 12.50 16.95
N GLY A 139 -13.49 13.60 16.21
CA GLY A 139 -12.22 13.95 15.57
C GLY A 139 -11.10 14.12 16.60
N ALA A 140 -11.34 14.87 17.67
CA ALA A 140 -10.38 15.08 18.75
C ALA A 140 -10.00 13.78 19.48
N ALA A 141 -10.97 12.90 19.76
CA ALA A 141 -10.71 11.60 20.36
C ALA A 141 -9.85 10.71 19.43
N SER A 142 -10.18 10.69 18.14
CA SER A 142 -9.43 9.93 17.13
C SER A 142 -8.00 10.44 16.97
N ALA A 143 -7.80 11.75 16.96
CA ALA A 143 -6.47 12.36 16.90
C ALA A 143 -5.60 11.99 18.12
N ARG A 144 -6.18 11.90 19.33
CA ARG A 144 -5.47 11.42 20.52
C ARG A 144 -5.05 9.97 20.38
N LEU A 145 -5.89 9.11 19.81
CA LEU A 145 -5.52 7.71 19.56
C LEU A 145 -4.41 7.59 18.50
N LEU A 146 -4.48 8.37 17.41
CA LEU A 146 -3.45 8.40 16.36
C LEU A 146 -2.11 8.97 16.85
N GLY A 147 -2.17 9.97 17.74
CA GLY A 147 -1.03 10.64 18.35
C GLY A 147 -0.46 9.95 19.58
N GLY A 148 -1.17 8.96 20.13
CA GLY A 148 -0.71 8.15 21.25
C GLY A 148 0.69 7.62 20.97
N ALA A 149 1.63 7.97 21.87
CA ALA A 149 3.05 7.73 21.70
C ALA A 149 3.30 6.27 21.30
N ARG A 150 3.87 6.08 20.10
CA ARG A 150 4.38 4.78 19.70
C ARG A 150 5.36 4.35 20.81
N PRO A 151 5.26 3.12 21.35
CA PRO A 151 6.37 2.62 22.16
C PRO A 151 7.64 2.80 21.31
N PRO A 152 8.72 3.37 21.88
CA PRO A 152 9.95 3.59 21.14
C PRO A 152 10.30 2.27 20.44
N PRO A 153 10.67 2.31 19.15
CA PRO A 153 10.97 1.10 18.40
C PRO A 153 11.98 0.31 19.22
N ASP A 154 11.63 -0.92 19.59
CA ASP A 154 12.48 -1.75 20.43
C ASP A 154 13.86 -1.81 19.77
N PRO A 155 14.94 -1.29 20.42
CA PRO A 155 16.27 -1.27 19.82
C PRO A 155 16.82 -2.69 19.59
N ARG A 156 16.19 -3.72 20.19
CA ARG A 156 16.51 -5.14 19.95
C ARG A 156 15.65 -5.75 18.85
N GLY A 157 14.57 -5.08 18.47
CA GLY A 157 13.78 -5.38 17.28
C GLY A 157 14.42 -4.78 16.04
N VAL A 158 15.69 -5.11 15.77
CA VAL A 158 16.15 -5.13 14.38
C VAL A 158 15.17 -6.06 13.71
N SER A 159 14.24 -5.50 12.95
CA SER A 159 13.23 -6.26 12.24
C SER A 159 13.99 -7.35 11.52
N SER A 160 13.86 -8.59 12.00
CA SER A 160 14.40 -9.79 11.38
C SER A 160 13.80 -9.75 9.98
N GLY A 161 14.59 -9.23 9.02
CA GLY A 161 14.10 -8.58 7.80
C GLY A 161 12.88 -9.31 7.33
N GLY A 162 11.71 -8.75 7.63
CA GLY A 162 10.45 -9.50 7.64
C GLY A 162 10.42 -10.22 6.32
N SER A 163 10.60 -11.55 6.35
CA SER A 163 10.96 -12.30 5.16
C SER A 163 9.92 -11.86 4.15
N SER A 164 10.35 -11.09 3.14
CA SER A 164 9.42 -10.49 2.21
C SER A 164 8.88 -11.67 1.44
N SER A 165 7.83 -12.27 1.99
CA SER A 165 7.33 -13.53 1.52
C SER A 165 7.03 -13.26 0.05
N PRO A 166 7.48 -14.10 -0.87
CA PRO A 166 7.30 -13.88 -2.32
C PRO A 166 5.83 -13.74 -2.72
N ARG A 167 4.89 -13.89 -1.77
CA ARG A 167 3.50 -13.47 -1.81
C ARG A 167 3.28 -12.09 -2.44
N GLY A 168 4.13 -11.09 -2.19
CA GLY A 168 3.99 -9.78 -2.86
C GLY A 168 4.07 -9.88 -4.40
N ALA A 169 5.03 -10.64 -4.92
CA ALA A 169 5.13 -10.92 -6.35
C ALA A 169 3.99 -11.82 -6.85
N LEU A 170 3.50 -12.74 -6.01
CA LEU A 170 2.35 -13.58 -6.32
C LEU A 170 1.08 -12.73 -6.47
N TYR A 171 0.79 -11.82 -5.54
CA TYR A 171 -0.39 -10.95 -5.61
C TYR A 171 -0.34 -10.01 -6.82
N LEU A 172 0.82 -9.41 -7.10
CA LEU A 172 1.01 -8.58 -8.28
C LEU A 172 0.83 -9.39 -9.57
N GLY A 173 1.33 -10.63 -9.59
CA GLY A 173 1.19 -11.56 -10.72
C GLY A 173 -0.26 -12.01 -10.95
N VAL A 174 -0.96 -12.41 -9.89
CA VAL A 174 -2.37 -12.82 -9.97
C VAL A 174 -3.25 -11.64 -10.39
N GLY A 175 -3.09 -10.47 -9.76
CA GLY A 175 -3.83 -9.27 -10.13
C GLY A 175 -3.58 -8.84 -11.59
N GLY A 176 -2.32 -8.84 -12.03
CA GLY A 176 -1.96 -8.57 -13.43
C GLY A 176 -2.59 -9.57 -14.41
N GLY A 177 -2.62 -10.86 -14.05
CA GLY A 177 -3.25 -11.92 -14.86
C GLY A 177 -4.76 -11.74 -14.99
N VAL A 178 -5.47 -11.41 -13.91
CA VAL A 178 -6.92 -11.16 -13.93
C VAL A 178 -7.25 -9.96 -14.81
N LEU A 179 -6.49 -8.86 -14.72
CA LEU A 179 -6.68 -7.69 -15.59
C LEU A 179 -6.46 -8.02 -17.07
N ALA A 180 -5.44 -8.81 -17.39
CA ALA A 180 -5.18 -9.25 -18.76
C ALA A 180 -6.33 -10.12 -19.32
N LEU A 181 -6.87 -11.04 -18.52
CA LEU A 181 -8.02 -11.86 -18.91
C LEU A 181 -9.29 -11.02 -19.10
N ALA A 182 -9.57 -10.09 -18.19
CA ALA A 182 -10.70 -9.17 -18.34
C ALA A 182 -10.58 -8.33 -19.62
N GLY A 183 -9.37 -7.85 -19.93
CA GLY A 183 -9.09 -7.16 -21.19
C GLY A 183 -9.33 -8.02 -22.43
N ALA A 184 -8.93 -9.30 -22.40
CA ALA A 184 -9.18 -10.24 -23.50
C ALA A 184 -10.68 -10.51 -23.72
N VAL A 185 -11.47 -10.61 -22.64
CA VAL A 185 -12.94 -10.75 -22.72
C VAL A 185 -13.56 -9.50 -23.34
N ALA A 186 -13.16 -8.30 -22.91
CA ALA A 186 -13.63 -7.05 -23.51
C ALA A 186 -13.31 -6.95 -25.01
N TRP A 187 -12.14 -7.45 -25.43
CA TRP A 187 -11.78 -7.57 -26.85
C TRP A 187 -12.67 -8.53 -27.61
N GLY A 188 -12.98 -9.69 -27.03
CA GLY A 188 -13.92 -10.66 -27.62
C GLY A 188 -15.33 -10.07 -27.82
N LEU A 189 -15.81 -9.29 -26.84
CA LEU A 189 -17.10 -8.59 -26.95
C LEU A 189 -17.07 -7.51 -28.03
N ALA A 190 -15.97 -6.76 -28.16
CA ALA A 190 -15.80 -5.79 -29.24
C ALA A 190 -15.81 -6.47 -30.63
N ALA A 191 -15.22 -7.66 -30.76
CA ALA A 191 -15.26 -8.43 -32.00
C ALA A 191 -16.67 -8.93 -32.33
N ALA A 192 -17.45 -9.35 -31.32
CA ALA A 192 -18.85 -9.75 -31.52
C ALA A 192 -19.72 -8.60 -32.06
N LYS A 193 -19.44 -7.36 -31.62
CA LYS A 193 -20.15 -6.17 -32.12
C LYS A 193 -19.88 -5.87 -33.60
N GLN A 194 -18.72 -6.25 -34.15
CA GLN A 194 -18.52 -6.13 -35.60
C GLN A 194 -19.46 -7.03 -36.40
N GLY A 195 -19.75 -8.24 -35.92
CA GLY A 195 -20.74 -9.10 -36.57
C GLY A 195 -22.15 -8.48 -36.57
N GLU A 196 -22.54 -7.85 -35.46
CA GLU A 196 -23.83 -7.13 -35.38
C GLU A 196 -23.90 -5.93 -36.34
N ILE A 197 -22.79 -5.22 -36.57
CA ILE A 197 -22.71 -4.11 -37.52
C ILE A 197 -22.83 -4.61 -38.96
N ASP A 198 -22.18 -5.73 -39.29
CA ASP A 198 -22.21 -6.31 -40.65
C ASP A 198 -23.62 -6.82 -41.04
N ASP A 199 -24.41 -7.27 -40.06
CA ASP A 199 -25.75 -7.81 -40.27
C ASP A 199 -26.88 -6.76 -40.10
N ALA A 200 -26.57 -5.55 -39.64
CA ALA A 200 -27.59 -4.55 -39.33
C ALA A 200 -28.23 -3.94 -40.61
N PRO A 201 -29.56 -3.71 -40.61
CA PRO A 201 -30.23 -3.01 -41.70
C PRO A 201 -29.71 -1.57 -41.86
N THR A 202 -29.82 -1.01 -43.06
CA THR A 202 -29.30 0.34 -43.42
C THR A 202 -30.32 1.18 -44.21
N ALA A 203 -31.60 0.79 -44.18
CA ALA A 203 -32.59 1.35 -45.10
C ALA A 203 -33.24 2.65 -44.59
N THR A 204 -33.24 2.87 -43.27
CA THR A 204 -33.92 4.00 -42.64
C THR A 204 -32.97 4.87 -41.81
N ALA A 205 -33.41 6.08 -41.46
CA ALA A 205 -32.64 6.97 -40.60
C ALA A 205 -32.47 6.39 -39.18
N ASP A 206 -33.47 5.65 -38.69
CA ASP A 206 -33.41 4.99 -37.39
C ASP A 206 -32.37 3.85 -37.40
N ASP A 207 -32.26 3.12 -38.51
CA ASP A 207 -31.24 2.09 -38.68
C ASP A 207 -29.82 2.67 -38.60
N LEU A 208 -29.60 3.83 -39.23
CA LEU A 208 -28.31 4.54 -39.17
C LEU A 208 -27.99 5.05 -37.75
N ALA A 209 -28.99 5.52 -37.01
CA ALA A 209 -28.81 5.93 -35.62
C ALA A 209 -28.41 4.75 -34.73
N HIS A 210 -29.00 3.57 -34.97
CA HIS A 210 -28.64 2.34 -34.27
C HIS A 210 -27.20 1.88 -34.57
N LEU A 211 -26.76 1.98 -35.83
CA LEU A 211 -25.37 1.67 -36.23
C LEU A 211 -24.33 2.56 -35.53
N VAL A 212 -24.63 3.85 -35.37
CA VAL A 212 -23.74 4.78 -34.65
C VAL A 212 -23.60 4.38 -33.18
N ASP A 213 -24.69 3.98 -32.54
CA ASP A 213 -24.65 3.50 -31.13
C ASP A 213 -23.81 2.21 -31.00
N LEU A 214 -23.93 1.28 -31.95
CA LEU A 214 -23.11 0.06 -31.99
C LEU A 214 -21.62 0.37 -32.22
N GLU A 215 -21.28 1.31 -33.10
CA GLU A 215 -19.90 1.74 -33.32
C GLU A 215 -19.28 2.44 -32.09
N ASP A 216 -20.04 3.32 -31.44
CA ASP A 216 -19.58 4.05 -30.25
C ASP A 216 -19.34 3.10 -29.08
N SER A 217 -20.27 2.18 -28.84
CA SER A 217 -20.13 1.16 -27.80
C SER A 217 -19.00 0.17 -28.12
N GLY A 218 -18.84 -0.24 -29.39
CA GLY A 218 -17.71 -1.04 -29.85
C GLY A 218 -16.35 -0.38 -29.61
N ARG A 219 -16.23 0.93 -29.93
CA ARG A 219 -15.02 1.72 -29.65
C ARG A 219 -14.73 1.81 -28.16
N ALA A 220 -15.75 1.99 -27.32
CA ALA A 220 -15.59 2.02 -25.87
C ALA A 220 -15.05 0.69 -25.32
N TYR A 221 -15.59 -0.46 -25.77
CA TYR A 221 -15.09 -1.77 -25.36
C TYR A 221 -13.67 -2.04 -25.84
N ALA A 222 -13.33 -1.68 -27.07
CA ALA A 222 -11.98 -1.83 -27.61
C ALA A 222 -10.96 -0.99 -26.83
N ALA A 223 -11.31 0.26 -26.50
CA ALA A 223 -10.45 1.14 -25.71
C ALA A 223 -10.24 0.60 -24.28
N ALA A 224 -11.32 0.17 -23.61
CA ALA A 224 -11.24 -0.44 -22.29
C ALA A 224 -10.42 -1.74 -22.31
N GLY A 225 -10.63 -2.60 -23.30
CA GLY A 225 -9.88 -3.84 -23.50
C GLY A 225 -8.38 -3.57 -23.66
N ASN A 226 -8.00 -2.64 -24.55
CA ASN A 226 -6.60 -2.25 -24.75
C ASN A 226 -5.96 -1.74 -23.45
N ALA A 227 -6.64 -0.86 -22.72
CA ALA A 227 -6.14 -0.32 -21.46
C ALA A 227 -5.90 -1.41 -20.41
N LEU A 228 -6.85 -2.36 -20.27
CA LEU A 228 -6.75 -3.47 -19.32
C LEU A 228 -5.63 -4.44 -19.69
N VAL A 229 -5.49 -4.81 -20.97
CA VAL A 229 -4.43 -5.71 -21.43
C VAL A 229 -3.05 -5.08 -21.23
N ILE A 230 -2.86 -3.81 -21.62
CA ILE A 230 -1.58 -3.11 -21.44
C ILE A 230 -1.22 -3.03 -19.95
N THR A 231 -2.18 -2.63 -19.11
CA THR A 231 -1.96 -2.50 -17.66
C THR A 231 -1.64 -3.85 -17.02
N GLY A 232 -2.40 -4.91 -17.36
CA GLY A 232 -2.16 -6.27 -16.90
C GLY A 232 -0.78 -6.80 -17.33
N ALA A 233 -0.39 -6.58 -18.58
CA ALA A 233 0.91 -6.98 -19.11
C ALA A 233 2.07 -6.28 -18.39
N LEU A 234 1.96 -4.97 -18.15
CA LEU A 234 2.97 -4.22 -17.39
C LEU A 234 3.09 -4.73 -15.94
N ALA A 235 1.97 -5.04 -15.28
CA ALA A 235 1.97 -5.61 -13.94
C ALA A 235 2.65 -6.99 -13.91
N LEU A 236 2.41 -7.84 -14.91
CA LEU A 236 3.07 -9.14 -15.04
C LEU A 236 4.59 -8.99 -15.26
N VAL A 237 5.03 -8.06 -16.11
CA VAL A 237 6.46 -7.78 -16.33
C VAL A 237 7.12 -7.26 -15.05
N ALA A 238 6.46 -6.37 -14.32
CA ALA A 238 6.95 -5.86 -13.05
C ALA A 238 7.05 -6.98 -11.99
N ALA A 239 6.04 -7.84 -11.89
CA ALA A 239 6.03 -8.99 -10.98
C ALA A 239 7.17 -9.96 -11.30
N GLY A 240 7.34 -10.31 -12.58
CA GLY A 240 8.41 -11.18 -13.05
C GLY A 240 9.80 -10.59 -12.80
N THR A 241 9.97 -9.28 -13.06
CA THR A 241 11.23 -8.57 -12.81
C THR A 241 11.56 -8.54 -11.31
N TRP A 242 10.58 -8.23 -10.47
CA TRP A 242 10.74 -8.24 -9.01
C TRP A 242 11.12 -9.64 -8.51
N TYR A 243 10.41 -10.67 -8.96
CA TYR A 243 10.70 -12.06 -8.61
C TYR A 243 12.13 -12.47 -9.03
N TYR A 244 12.54 -12.10 -10.24
CA TYR A 244 13.88 -12.37 -10.76
C TYR A 244 14.97 -11.69 -9.93
N LEU A 245 14.78 -10.41 -9.59
CA LEU A 245 15.73 -9.65 -8.77
C LEU A 245 15.76 -10.14 -7.32
N GLY A 246 14.61 -10.53 -6.76
CA GLY A 246 14.52 -11.14 -5.43
C GLY A 246 15.35 -12.41 -5.31
N ARG A 247 15.22 -13.32 -6.28
CA ARG A 247 16.05 -14.55 -6.34
C ARG A 247 17.54 -14.27 -6.44
N ARG A 248 17.97 -13.19 -7.09
CA ARG A 248 19.39 -12.83 -7.17
C ARG A 248 19.95 -12.35 -5.83
N ARG A 249 19.12 -11.71 -4.98
CA ARG A 249 19.53 -11.24 -3.65
C ARG A 249 19.70 -12.38 -2.64
N GLU A 250 18.97 -13.47 -2.81
CA GLU A 250 19.11 -14.67 -1.96
C GLU A 250 20.43 -15.41 -2.21
N ARG A 251 21.06 -15.24 -3.39
CA ARG A 251 22.43 -15.69 -3.67
C ARG A 251 23.44 -14.69 -3.10
N GLY A 252 23.44 -14.53 -1.78
CA GLY A 252 24.40 -13.71 -1.07
C GLY A 252 25.68 -14.50 -0.77
N ILE A 253 26.82 -13.99 -1.23
CA ILE A 253 28.13 -14.45 -0.73
C ILE A 253 28.36 -13.72 0.60
N ALA A 254 28.29 -14.46 1.71
CA ALA A 254 28.61 -13.92 3.02
C ALA A 254 30.13 -14.03 3.22
N ILE A 255 30.80 -12.88 3.24
CA ILE A 255 32.23 -12.79 3.58
C ILE A 255 32.32 -12.31 5.03
N ALA A 256 32.69 -13.22 5.94
CA ALA A 256 32.86 -12.89 7.34
C ALA A 256 34.34 -13.02 7.73
N PRO A 257 35.00 -11.94 8.18
CA PRO A 257 36.32 -12.06 8.77
C PRO A 257 36.22 -12.80 10.11
N ALA A 258 37.07 -13.79 10.32
CA ALA A 258 37.21 -14.50 11.59
C ALA A 258 38.63 -14.30 12.12
N VAL A 259 38.74 -13.83 13.36
CA VAL A 259 40.03 -13.68 14.04
C VAL A 259 40.17 -14.84 15.01
N GLY A 260 41.17 -15.70 14.78
CA GLY A 260 41.52 -16.80 15.65
C GLY A 260 42.80 -16.53 16.44
N PRO A 261 43.08 -17.32 17.51
CA PRO A 261 44.24 -17.13 18.36
C PRO A 261 45.60 -17.17 17.63
N ASN A 262 45.65 -17.74 16.42
CA ASN A 262 46.85 -17.90 15.62
C ASN A 262 46.83 -17.13 14.27
N GLY A 263 45.90 -16.19 14.07
CA GLY A 263 45.85 -15.37 12.85
C GLY A 263 44.44 -14.93 12.43
N ALA A 264 44.37 -14.09 11.40
CA ALA A 264 43.12 -13.68 10.76
C ALA A 264 42.81 -14.58 9.56
N ALA A 265 41.56 -15.03 9.46
CA ALA A 265 41.02 -15.79 8.35
C ALA A 265 39.77 -15.09 7.79
N VAL A 266 39.42 -15.40 6.54
CA VAL A 266 38.18 -14.94 5.90
C VAL A 266 37.35 -16.17 5.56
N HIS A 267 36.16 -16.30 6.14
CA HIS A 267 35.20 -17.31 5.73
C HIS A 267 34.32 -16.76 4.62
N VAL A 268 34.34 -17.45 3.48
CA VAL A 268 33.43 -17.19 2.37
C VAL A 268 32.38 -18.29 2.39
N GLY A 269 31.18 -17.93 2.86
CA GLY A 269 30.01 -18.81 2.84
C GLY A 269 29.14 -18.48 1.64
N VAL A 270 28.87 -19.46 0.79
CA VAL A 270 27.87 -19.33 -0.28
C VAL A 270 26.62 -20.06 0.19
N ARG A 271 25.49 -19.36 0.29
CA ARG A 271 24.18 -19.98 0.47
C ARG A 271 23.55 -20.18 -0.91
N TRP A 272 23.22 -21.42 -1.21
CA TRP A 272 22.54 -21.85 -2.44
C TRP A 272 21.06 -22.05 -2.16
#